data_AF-A0A920P9Y4-F1
#
_entry.id   AF-A0A920P9Y4-F1
#
_cell.length_a   1.000
_cell.length_b   1.000
_cell.length_c   1.000
_cell.angle_alpha   90.00
_cell.angle_beta   90.00
_cell.angle_gamma   90.00
#
_symmetry.space_group_name_H-M   'P 1'
#
loop_
_entity.id
_entity.type
_entity.pdbx_description
1 polymer ?
#
loop_
_entity_poly.entity_id
_entity_poly.type
_entity_poly.pdbx_seq_one_letter_code
_entity_poly.pdbx_strand_id
1 'polypeptide(L)' 'MVETAENLAKKYEISREEQDEYAIRSHQRASEAMESGKFKKEIVSVSVPQRRGDPIDFITDENPRPWY' A
#
# COMPACT_ATOMS: atom_id res chain seq x y z
N MET A 1 2.10 -15.37 -8.65
CA MET A 1 2.50 -15.12 -10.05
C MET A 1 3.79 -14.30 -10.08
N VAL A 2 4.91 -14.89 -9.66
CA VAL A 2 6.23 -14.20 -9.66
C VAL A 2 6.97 -14.46 -10.96
N GLU A 3 6.90 -15.69 -11.47
CA GLU A 3 7.56 -16.13 -12.71
C GLU A 3 7.20 -15.29 -13.93
N THR A 4 5.93 -14.90 -14.07
CA THR A 4 5.48 -14.06 -15.20
C THR A 4 6.03 -12.63 -15.10
N ALA A 5 6.13 -12.07 -13.90
CA ALA A 5 6.70 -10.74 -13.67
C ALA A 5 8.21 -10.72 -13.96
N GLU A 6 8.95 -11.73 -13.49
CA GLU A 6 10.38 -11.90 -13.78
C GLU A 6 10.67 -12.04 -15.29
N ASN A 7 9.81 -12.78 -16.02
CA ASN A 7 9.94 -12.92 -17.46
C ASN A 7 9.76 -11.58 -18.20
N LEU A 8 8.82 -10.74 -17.74
CA LEU A 8 8.60 -9.41 -18.32
C LEU A 8 9.70 -8.43 -17.92
N ALA A 9 10.15 -8.45 -16.66
CA ALA A 9 11.26 -7.63 -16.20
C ALA A 9 12.51 -7.88 -17.05
N LYS A 10 12.86 -9.15 -17.30
CA LYS A 10 13.97 -9.51 -18.21
C LYS A 10 13.73 -9.05 -19.64
N LYS A 11 12.53 -9.28 -20.18
CA LYS A 11 12.19 -8.93 -21.58
C LYS A 11 12.27 -7.42 -21.85
N TYR A 12 11.91 -6.61 -20.88
CA TYR A 12 11.92 -5.15 -20.97
C TYR A 12 13.12 -4.51 -20.27
N GLU A 13 14.10 -5.32 -19.88
CA GLU A 13 15.36 -4.87 -19.26
C GLU A 13 15.14 -3.99 -18.01
N ILE A 14 14.10 -4.27 -17.24
CA ILE A 14 13.78 -3.55 -15.99
C ILE A 14 14.73 -4.04 -14.91
N SER A 15 15.61 -3.15 -14.45
CA SER A 15 16.59 -3.45 -13.40
C SER A 15 15.95 -3.71 -12.04
N ARG A 16 16.71 -4.28 -11.10
CA ARG A 16 16.21 -4.48 -9.73
C ARG A 16 16.05 -3.15 -9.02
N GLU A 17 16.96 -2.23 -9.29
CA GLU A 17 17.00 -0.87 -8.76
C GLU A 17 15.75 -0.09 -9.17
N GLU A 18 15.35 -0.14 -10.45
CA GLU A 18 14.12 0.50 -10.92
C GLU A 18 12.85 -0.07 -10.26
N GLN A 19 12.83 -1.37 -9.98
CA GLN A 19 11.72 -2.01 -9.27
C GLN A 19 11.64 -1.52 -7.82
N ASP A 20 12.78 -1.45 -7.14
CA ASP A 20 12.85 -0.99 -5.74
C ASP A 20 12.51 0.51 -5.64
N GLU A 21 13.00 1.34 -6.56
CA GLU A 21 12.64 2.77 -6.64
C GLU A 21 11.13 2.97 -6.84
N TYR A 22 10.53 2.16 -7.72
CA TYR A 22 9.09 2.18 -7.92
C TYR A 22 8.33 1.76 -6.66
N ALA A 23 8.79 0.71 -5.97
CA ALA A 23 8.17 0.22 -4.74
C ALA A 23 8.15 1.29 -3.64
N ILE A 24 9.29 1.91 -3.36
CA ILE A 24 9.42 2.99 -2.36
C ILE A 24 8.49 4.16 -2.72
N ARG A 25 8.52 4.60 -3.99
CA ARG A 25 7.66 5.69 -4.46
C ARG A 25 6.17 5.36 -4.35
N SER A 26 5.79 4.10 -4.58
CA SER A 26 4.41 3.63 -4.40
C SER A 26 3.97 3.77 -2.94
N HIS A 27 4.82 3.33 -2.00
CA HIS A 27 4.54 3.45 -0.57
C HIS A 27 4.47 4.90 -0.08
N GLN A 28 5.37 5.78 -0.56
CA GLN A 28 5.34 7.21 -0.26
C GLN A 28 4.03 7.86 -0.71
N ARG A 29 3.63 7.64 -1.97
CA ARG A 29 2.38 8.18 -2.52
C ARG A 29 1.16 7.69 -1.75
N ALA A 30 1.13 6.43 -1.35
CA ALA A 30 0.03 5.89 -0.54
C ALA A 30 -0.03 6.56 0.83
N SER A 31 1.11 6.75 1.51
CA SER A 31 1.17 7.47 2.80
C SER A 31 0.66 8.90 2.66
N GLU A 32 1.17 9.65 1.68
CA GLU A 32 0.76 11.03 1.42
C GLU A 32 -0.73 11.14 1.09
N ALA A 33 -1.29 10.19 0.33
CA ALA A 33 -2.71 10.16 0.00
C ALA A 33 -3.59 9.91 1.22
N MET A 34 -3.17 9.03 2.14
CA MET A 34 -3.85 8.80 3.41
C MET A 34 -3.78 10.03 4.31
N GLU A 35 -2.59 10.61 4.49
CA GLU A 35 -2.34 11.80 5.33
C GLU A 35 -3.12 13.03 4.83
N SER A 36 -3.15 13.24 3.51
CA SER A 36 -3.95 14.31 2.88
C SER A 36 -5.44 14.01 2.80
N GLY A 37 -5.88 12.82 3.25
CA GLY A 37 -7.28 12.42 3.29
C GLY A 37 -7.92 12.13 1.93
N LYS A 38 -7.13 11.89 0.88
CA LYS A 38 -7.64 11.57 -0.47
C LYS A 38 -8.48 10.31 -0.48
N PHE A 39 -8.14 9.32 0.35
CA PHE A 39 -8.87 8.05 0.43
C PHE A 39 -10.14 8.12 1.29
N LYS A 40 -10.40 9.22 2.02
CA LYS A 40 -11.58 9.34 2.89
C LYS A 40 -12.92 9.22 2.15
N LYS A 41 -12.94 9.52 0.85
CA LYS A 41 -14.16 9.45 0.03
C LYS A 41 -14.47 8.04 -0.48
N GLU A 42 -13.48 7.15 -0.51
CA GLU A 42 -13.60 5.82 -1.13
C GLU A 42 -13.47 4.67 -0.11
N ILE A 43 -12.80 4.89 1.03
CA ILE A 43 -12.72 3.92 2.11
C ILE A 43 -14.04 3.86 2.87
N VAL A 44 -14.63 2.68 2.92
CA VAL A 44 -15.75 2.35 3.82
C VAL A 44 -15.18 1.71 5.09
N SER A 45 -15.60 2.18 6.26
CA SER A 45 -15.08 1.68 7.53
C SER A 45 -15.43 0.21 7.75
N VAL A 46 -14.48 -0.53 8.31
CA VAL A 46 -14.71 -1.88 8.82
C VAL A 46 -14.69 -1.81 10.34
N SER A 47 -15.82 -2.09 10.98
CA SER A 47 -15.91 -2.06 12.44
C SER A 47 -15.39 -3.35 13.05
N VAL A 48 -14.35 -3.25 13.87
CA VAL A 48 -13.66 -4.39 14.48
C VAL A 48 -14.10 -4.53 15.94
N PRO A 49 -14.87 -5.58 16.29
CA PRO A 49 -15.38 -5.76 17.65
C PRO A 49 -14.24 -6.01 18.64
N GLN A 50 -14.31 -5.37 19.80
CA GLN A 50 -13.36 -5.55 20.89
C GLN A 50 -13.93 -6.49 21.94
N ARG A 51 -13.07 -7.31 22.56
CA ARG A 51 -13.49 -8.22 23.66
C ARG A 51 -14.11 -7.46 24.83
N ARG A 52 -13.66 -6.21 25.05
CA ARG A 52 -14.18 -5.26 26.04
C ARG A 52 -14.06 -3.86 25.45
N GLY A 53 -15.13 -3.07 25.53
CA GLY A 53 -15.18 -1.71 25.00
C GLY A 53 -15.85 -1.63 23.62
N ASP A 54 -15.90 -0.41 23.09
CA ASP A 54 -16.54 -0.13 21.82
C ASP A 54 -15.74 -0.69 20.62
N PRO A 55 -16.41 -1.02 19.50
CA PRO A 55 -15.73 -1.40 18.27
C PRO A 55 -14.77 -0.31 17.79
N ILE A 56 -13.65 -0.74 17.19
CA ILE A 56 -12.68 0.17 16.57
C ILE A 56 -12.95 0.19 15.08
N ASP A 57 -13.16 1.37 14.52
CA ASP A 57 -13.33 1.53 13.08
C ASP A 57 -11.98 1.54 12.37
N PHE A 58 -11.81 0.56 11.49
CA PHE A 58 -10.67 0.44 10.60
C PHE A 58 -10.92 1.25 9.32
N ILE A 59 -10.15 2.32 9.14
CA ILE A 59 -10.34 3.32 8.06
C ILE A 59 -9.04 3.70 7.33
N THR A 60 -7.93 3.04 7.64
CA THR A 60 -6.59 3.37 7.11
C THR A 60 -5.93 2.09 6.63
N ASP A 61 -5.31 2.12 5.45
CA ASP A 61 -4.54 0.97 4.96
C ASP A 61 -3.32 0.70 5.84
N GLU A 62 -3.16 -0.54 6.30
CA GLU A 62 -2.08 -0.93 7.22
C GLU A 62 -0.72 -1.12 6.55
N ASN A 63 -0.70 -1.36 5.23
CA ASN A 63 0.46 -1.85 4.50
C ASN A 63 1.44 -0.79 3.99
N PRO A 64 1.07 0.47 3.72
CA PRO A 64 2.04 1.47 3.29
C PRO A 64 3.22 1.64 4.28
N ARG A 65 4.46 1.63 3.76
CA ARG A 65 5.73 1.75 4.50
C ARG A 65 6.65 2.73 3.76
N PRO A 66 6.54 4.05 3.97
CA PRO A 66 7.22 5.05 3.14
C PRO A 66 8.70 5.30 3.46
N TRP A 67 9.27 4.61 4.46
CA TRP A 67 10.64 4.81 4.98
C TRP A 67 11.56 3.59 4.83
N TYR A 68 11.06 2.49 4.26
CA TYR A 68 11.83 1.31 3.85
C TYR A 68 11.93 1.32 2.34
#